data_AF-A0AAU8HFD9-F1
#
_entry.id   AF-A0AAU8HFD9-F1
#
_cell.length_a   1.000
_cell.length_b   1.000
_cell.length_c   1.000
_cell.angle_alpha   90.00
_cell.angle_beta   90.00
_cell.angle_gamma   90.00
#
_symmetry.space_group_name_H-M   'P 1'
#
loop_
_entity.id
_entity.type
_entity.pdbx_description
1 polymer ?
#
loop_
_entity_poly.entity_id
_entity_poly.type
_entity_poly.pdbx_seq_one_letter_code
_entity_poly.pdbx_strand_id
1 'polypeptide(L)' 'MTDLNAWWQSLPEGDRDLFIQHIDTDPLPAEVVERVSSSGQPIAGARWVESVDGYAFHWPTWVQTFLAEKAKQQA' A
#
# COMPACT_ATOMS: atom_id res chain seq x y z
N MET A 1 9.75 -9.16 10.88
CA MET A 1 8.40 -8.81 10.39
C MET A 1 8.27 -7.32 10.63
N THR A 2 8.28 -6.48 9.59
CA THR A 2 8.23 -5.02 9.76
C THR A 2 6.87 -4.64 10.36
N ASP A 3 6.86 -3.85 11.43
CA ASP A 3 5.64 -3.35 12.06
C ASP A 3 4.95 -2.34 11.12
N LEU A 4 3.71 -2.65 10.73
CA LEU A 4 2.90 -1.80 9.86
C LEU A 4 2.66 -0.40 10.44
N ASN A 5 2.49 -0.30 11.76
CA ASN A 5 2.31 1.00 12.40
C ASN A 5 3.61 1.80 12.36
N ALA A 6 4.76 1.16 12.60
CA ALA A 6 6.04 1.85 12.51
C ALA A 6 6.32 2.37 11.09
N TRP A 7 6.02 1.55 10.08
CA TRP A 7 6.08 1.96 8.67
C TRP A 7 5.16 3.15 8.40
N TRP A 8 3.88 3.06 8.76
CA TRP A 8 2.92 4.14 8.59
C TRP A 8 3.40 5.45 9.22
N GLN A 9 3.94 5.40 10.43
CA GLN A 9 4.43 6.58 11.14
C GLN A 9 5.72 7.16 10.53
N SER A 10 6.48 6.38 9.77
CA SER A 10 7.64 6.88 9.02
C SER A 10 7.28 7.54 7.68
N LEU A 11 6.08 7.30 7.15
CA LEU A 11 5.67 7.85 5.86
C LEU A 11 5.41 9.37 5.96
N PRO A 12 5.77 10.16 4.94
CA PRO A 12 5.25 11.50 4.76
C PRO A 12 3.72 11.52 4.70
N GLU A 13 3.09 12.62 5.12
CA GLU A 13 1.63 12.78 5.08
C GLU A 13 1.05 12.58 3.67
N GLY A 14 1.70 13.14 2.63
CA GLY A 14 1.25 12.96 1.25
C GLY A 14 1.25 11.50 0.78
N ASP A 15 2.20 10.69 1.25
CA ASP A 15 2.26 9.27 0.91
C ASP A 15 1.15 8.48 1.64
N ARG A 16 0.85 8.85 2.90
CA ARG A 16 -0.26 8.27 3.68
C ARG A 16 -1.60 8.52 3.00
N ASP A 17 -1.84 9.76 2.57
CA ASP A 17 -3.07 10.14 1.89
C ASP A 17 -3.20 9.44 0.53
N LEU A 18 -2.12 9.38 -0.25
CA LEU A 18 -2.07 8.65 -1.51
C LEU A 18 -2.43 7.17 -1.32
N PHE A 19 -1.89 6.52 -0.28
CA PHE A 19 -2.18 5.10 -0.01
C PHE A 19 -3.62 4.89 0.41
N ILE A 20 -4.20 5.81 1.19
CA ILE A 20 -5.62 5.77 1.57
C ILE A 20 -6.54 5.94 0.36
N GLN A 21 -6.21 6.86 -0.56
CA GLN A 21 -6.98 7.07 -1.78
C GLN A 21 -7.04 5.82 -2.68
N HIS A 22 -6.04 4.94 -2.57
CA HIS A 22 -5.89 3.75 -3.39
C HIS A 22 -6.04 2.42 -2.63
N ILE A 23 -6.77 2.39 -1.50
CA ILE A 23 -7.01 1.15 -0.72
C ILE A 23 -7.64 0.05 -1.57
N ASP A 24 -8.70 0.39 -2.29
CA ASP A 24 -9.51 -0.54 -3.09
C ASP A 24 -9.12 -0.53 -4.58
N THR A 25 -8.04 0.17 -4.94
CA THR A 25 -7.59 0.23 -6.34
C THR A 25 -6.88 -1.06 -6.73
N ASP A 26 -7.43 -1.74 -7.74
CA ASP A 26 -6.93 -3.00 -8.26
C ASP A 26 -6.91 -2.97 -9.80
N PRO A 27 -5.72 -3.01 -10.45
CA PRO A 27 -4.39 -3.04 -9.86
C PRO A 27 -3.93 -1.65 -9.39
N LEU A 28 -2.93 -1.58 -8.51
CA LEU A 28 -2.41 -0.31 -8.03
C LEU A 28 -1.74 0.49 -9.16
N PRO A 29 -1.94 1.81 -9.21
CA PRO A 29 -1.30 2.66 -10.20
C PRO A 29 0.21 2.74 -9.94
N ALA A 30 0.99 2.93 -11.01
CA ALA A 30 2.45 2.91 -10.96
C ALA A 30 3.05 3.87 -9.91
N GLU A 31 2.45 5.05 -9.72
CA GLU A 31 2.86 6.03 -8.71
C GLU A 31 2.77 5.45 -7.29
N VAL A 32 1.69 4.73 -6.97
CA VAL A 32 1.56 4.08 -5.66
C VAL A 32 2.61 2.99 -5.51
N VAL A 33 2.83 2.17 -6.55
CA VAL A 33 3.86 1.11 -6.52
C VAL A 33 5.26 1.68 -6.27
N GLU A 34 5.62 2.78 -6.93
CA GLU A 34 6.91 3.46 -6.78
C GLU A 34 7.10 3.98 -5.35
N ARG A 35 6.07 4.60 -4.78
CA ARG A 35 6.09 5.15 -3.41
C ARG A 35 6.22 4.06 -2.36
N VAL A 36 5.48 2.97 -2.50
CA VAL A 36 5.57 1.84 -1.57
C VAL A 36 6.95 1.18 -1.65
N SER A 37 7.48 0.99 -2.86
CA SER A 37 8.83 0.47 -3.07
C SER A 37 9.91 1.37 -2.43
N SER A 38 9.74 2.68 -2.54
CA SER A 38 10.65 3.68 -1.97
C SER A 38 10.57 3.78 -0.45
N SER A 39 9.42 3.43 0.15
CA SER A 39 9.22 3.44 1.60
C SER A 39 9.97 2.34 2.37
N GLY A 40 10.68 1.46 1.65
CA GLY A 40 11.48 0.40 2.24
C GLY A 40 10.66 -0.71 2.90
N GLN A 41 9.34 -0.74 2.67
CA GLN A 41 8.52 -1.86 3.09
C GLN A 41 8.84 -3.05 2.18
N PRO A 42 9.43 -4.14 2.69
CA PRO A 42 9.36 -5.40 1.97
C PRO A 42 7.88 -5.73 1.99
N ILE A 43 7.24 -5.59 0.84
CA ILE A 43 5.80 -5.83 0.70
C ILE A 43 5.65 -7.35 0.69
N ALA A 44 5.88 -7.94 1.85
CA ALA A 44 5.95 -9.36 2.12
C ALA A 44 4.54 -9.92 1.97
N GLY A 45 4.12 -10.09 0.72
CA GLY A 45 2.78 -10.51 0.36
C GLY A 45 2.12 -9.69 -0.75
N ALA A 46 2.61 -8.49 -1.12
CA ALA A 46 2.15 -7.88 -2.36
C ALA A 46 2.86 -8.58 -3.50
N ARG A 47 2.21 -9.64 -3.92
CA ARG A 47 2.61 -10.37 -5.09
C ARG A 47 2.38 -9.42 -6.26
N TRP A 48 3.42 -9.25 -7.05
CA TRP A 48 3.21 -9.16 -8.48
C TRP A 48 2.37 -10.38 -8.86
N VAL A 49 1.05 -10.20 -8.99
CA VAL A 49 0.16 -11.27 -9.41
C VAL A 49 0.25 -11.31 -10.92
N GLU A 50 0.45 -12.51 -11.45
CA GLU A 50 0.40 -12.74 -12.89
C GLU A 50 -1.01 -12.38 -13.38
N SER A 51 -1.07 -11.36 -14.21
CA SER A 51 -2.25 -10.82 -14.87
C SER A 51 -2.16 -11.15 -16.36
N VAL A 52 -3.30 -11.07 -17.06
CA VAL A 52 -3.40 -11.32 -18.51
C VAL A 52 -2.44 -10.41 -19.31
N ASP A 53 -2.13 -9.22 -18.77
CA ASP A 53 -1.26 -8.22 -19.39
C ASP A 53 0.16 -8.15 -18.78
N GLY A 54 0.55 -9.11 -17.92
CA GLY A 54 1.88 -9.15 -17.31
C GLY A 54 1.83 -9.30 -15.78
N TYR A 55 2.52 -8.43 -15.05
CA TYR A 55 2.49 -8.44 -13.59
C TYR A 55 1.79 -7.20 -13.06
N ALA A 56 0.79 -7.40 -12.20
CA ALA A 56 0.07 -6.33 -11.55
C ALA A 56 0.38 -6.29 -10.06
N PHE A 57 0.43 -5.09 -9.50
CA PHE A 57 0.75 -4.88 -8.09
C PHE A 57 -0.53 -4.63 -7.31
N HIS A 58 -0.73 -5.36 -6.21
CA HIS A 58 -1.96 -5.32 -5.41
C HIS A 58 -1.64 -5.16 -3.94
N TRP A 59 -2.51 -4.46 -3.20
CA TRP A 59 -2.44 -4.51 -1.75
C TRP A 59 -2.84 -5.91 -1.24
N PRO A 60 -2.06 -6.51 -0.35
CA PRO A 60 -2.53 -7.65 0.42
C PRO A 60 -3.72 -7.25 1.30
N THR A 61 -4.67 -8.16 1.52
CA THR A 61 -5.85 -7.90 2.35
C THR A 61 -5.51 -7.33 3.73
N TRP A 62 -4.43 -7.78 4.35
CA TRP A 62 -4.00 -7.25 5.66
C TRP A 62 -3.50 -5.80 5.60
N VAL A 63 -2.91 -5.36 4.47
CA VAL A 63 -2.56 -3.95 4.24
C VAL A 63 -3.80 -3.12 3.96
N GLN A 64 -4.75 -3.63 3.16
CA GLN A 64 -6.02 -2.94 2.90
C GLN A 64 -6.79 -2.68 4.20
N THR A 65 -6.93 -3.70 5.04
CA THR A 65 -7.58 -3.56 6.36
C THR A 65 -6.88 -2.51 7.22
N PHE A 66 -5.55 -2.55 7.26
CA PHE A 66 -4.77 -1.57 8.02
C PHE A 66 -4.99 -0.13 7.52
N LEU A 67 -4.90 0.09 6.20
CA LEU A 67 -5.11 1.41 5.60
C LEU A 67 -6.55 1.90 5.82
N ALA A 68 -7.54 1.01 5.74
CA ALA A 68 -8.94 1.33 6.03
C ALA A 68 -9.18 1.75 7.49
N GLU A 69 -8.44 1.16 8.44
CA GLU A 69 -8.47 1.59 9.84
C GLU A 69 -7.81 2.97 10.02
N LYS A 70 -6.72 3.26 9.30
CA LYS A 70 -6.07 4.59 9.34
C LYS A 70 -6.94 5.68 8.71
N ALA A 71 -7.60 5.39 7.60
CA ALA A 71 -8.53 6.32 6.95
C ALA A 71 -9.65 6.78 7.90
N LYS A 72 -10.19 5.87 8.73
CA LYS A 72 -11.21 6.19 9.73
C LYS A 72 -10.70 7.08 10.88
N GLN A 73 -9.39 7.09 11.14
CA GLN A 73 -8.76 7.84 12.23
C GLN A 73 -8.29 9.24 11.79
N GLN A 74 -8.16 9.49 10.48
CA GLN A 74 -7.81 10.80 9.91
C GLN A 74 -9.03 11.67 9.57
N ALA A 75 -10.25 11.13 9.70
CA ALA A 75 -11.52 11.81 9.47
C ALA A 75 -12.04 12.57 10.69
#